data_AF-A0A2N4YZ34-F1
#
_entry.id   AF-A0A2N4YZ34-F1
#
_cell.length_a   1.000
_cell.length_b   1.000
_cell.length_c   1.000
_cell.angle_alpha   90.00
_cell.angle_beta   90.00
_cell.angle_gamma   90.00
#
_symmetry.space_group_name_H-M   'P 1'
#
loop_
_entity.id
_entity.type
_entity.pdbx_description
1 polymer ?
#
loop_
_entity_poly.entity_id
_entity_poly.type
_entity_poly.pdbx_seq_one_letter_code
_entity_poly.pdbx_strand_id
1 'polypeptide(L)'
;MTLVLSAFAMSAHAALDLRANEQPLPVTRDPQAIAKIPPGYRFVEPGTLTVAISALNSPPLALLASDNRTRIGSDPDMARLLAGSLGLKLRLVPTAWE
;
A
#
# COMPACT_ATOMS: atom_id res chain seq x y z
N MET A 1 -59.04 -17.82 2.81
CA MET A 1 -57.77 -18.56 2.59
C MET A 1 -56.68 -17.53 2.39
N THR A 2 -55.95 -17.20 3.45
CA THR A 2 -54.99 -16.08 3.47
C THR A 2 -53.59 -16.65 3.33
N LEU A 3 -52.90 -16.33 2.22
CA LEU A 3 -51.51 -16.72 2.01
C LEU A 3 -50.60 -15.77 2.78
N VAL A 4 -49.80 -16.29 3.71
CA VAL A 4 -48.73 -15.54 4.37
C VAL A 4 -47.46 -15.74 3.54
N LEU A 5 -46.93 -14.66 2.97
CA LEU A 5 -45.67 -14.67 2.23
C LEU A 5 -44.54 -14.34 3.20
N SER A 6 -43.79 -15.35 3.66
CA SER A 6 -42.58 -15.14 4.45
C SER A 6 -41.45 -14.62 3.56
N ALA A 7 -41.06 -13.36 3.75
CA ALA A 7 -39.88 -12.79 3.12
C ALA A 7 -38.61 -13.32 3.83
N PHE A 8 -37.85 -14.18 3.15
CA PHE A 8 -36.49 -14.50 3.57
C PHE A 8 -35.59 -13.31 3.25
N ALA A 9 -35.08 -12.63 4.29
CA ALA A 9 -34.02 -11.66 4.13
C ALA A 9 -32.70 -12.41 3.82
N MET A 10 -32.27 -12.38 2.56
CA MET A 10 -30.90 -12.80 2.20
C MET A 10 -29.91 -11.79 2.78
N SER A 11 -29.27 -12.13 3.88
CA SER A 11 -28.10 -11.39 4.36
C SER A 11 -26.90 -11.75 3.48
N ALA A 12 -26.54 -10.89 2.54
CA ALA A 12 -25.30 -11.01 1.80
C ALA A 12 -24.12 -10.69 2.71
N HIS A 13 -23.47 -11.72 3.28
CA HIS A 13 -22.14 -11.57 3.85
C HIS A 13 -21.16 -11.50 2.68
N ALA A 14 -20.65 -10.31 2.36
CA ALA A 14 -19.54 -10.19 1.43
C ALA A 14 -18.36 -11.02 1.96
N ALA A 15 -17.88 -11.97 1.15
CA ALA A 15 -16.68 -12.71 1.49
C ALA A 15 -15.50 -11.73 1.58
N LEU A 16 -14.69 -11.84 2.64
CA LEU A 16 -13.49 -11.02 2.79
C LEU A 16 -12.45 -11.45 1.75
N ASP A 17 -12.13 -10.56 0.81
CA ASP A 17 -11.07 -10.78 -0.15
C ASP A 17 -9.74 -10.25 0.39
N LEU A 18 -8.93 -11.14 0.98
CA LEU A 18 -7.61 -10.78 1.47
C LEU A 18 -6.60 -10.50 0.34
N ARG A 19 -6.87 -10.96 -0.90
CA ARG A 19 -6.02 -10.68 -2.06
C ARG A 19 -6.10 -9.22 -2.48
N ALA A 20 -7.21 -8.55 -2.18
CA ALA A 20 -7.34 -7.12 -2.42
C ALA A 20 -6.25 -6.30 -1.68
N ASN A 21 -5.80 -6.76 -0.49
CA ASN A 21 -4.74 -6.08 0.27
C ASN A 21 -3.34 -6.27 -0.33
N GLU A 22 -3.17 -7.18 -1.29
CA GLU A 22 -1.90 -7.42 -1.98
C GLU A 22 -1.77 -6.62 -3.27
N GLN A 23 -2.86 -5.98 -3.73
CA GLN A 23 -2.87 -5.21 -4.96
C GLN A 23 -2.38 -3.78 -4.70
N PRO A 24 -1.31 -3.33 -5.38
CA PRO A 24 -0.85 -1.96 -5.27
C PRO A 24 -1.91 -0.95 -5.70
N LEU A 25 -2.05 0.13 -4.93
CA LEU A 25 -2.91 1.24 -5.30
C LEU A 25 -2.36 1.96 -6.57
N PRO A 26 -3.23 2.37 -7.49
CA PRO A 26 -2.80 3.16 -8.65
C PRO A 26 -2.29 4.53 -8.21
N VAL A 27 -1.28 5.03 -8.91
CA VAL A 27 -0.69 6.34 -8.65
C VAL A 27 -0.38 7.05 -9.97
N THR A 28 -0.63 8.36 -10.00
CA THR A 28 -0.25 9.23 -11.10
C THR A 28 0.85 10.17 -10.62
N ARG A 29 1.80 10.47 -11.51
CA ARG A 29 2.84 11.47 -11.23
C ARG A 29 2.20 12.83 -10.99
N ASP A 30 2.74 13.56 -10.02
CA ASP A 30 2.36 14.92 -9.72
C ASP A 30 3.48 15.88 -10.16
N PRO A 31 3.32 16.60 -11.29
CA PRO A 31 4.32 17.54 -11.77
C PRO A 31 4.61 18.68 -10.78
N GLN A 32 3.63 19.08 -9.96
CA GLN A 32 3.83 20.14 -8.96
C GLN A 32 4.69 19.64 -7.82
N ALA A 33 4.47 18.42 -7.33
CA ALA A 33 5.30 17.80 -6.30
C ALA A 33 6.73 17.54 -6.79
N ILE A 34 6.88 17.04 -8.02
CA ILE A 34 8.19 16.82 -8.66
C ILE A 34 8.98 18.13 -8.75
N ALA A 35 8.34 19.23 -9.13
CA ALA A 35 8.97 20.55 -9.21
C ALA A 35 9.43 21.11 -7.84
N LYS A 36 8.96 20.54 -6.72
CA LYS A 36 9.41 20.92 -5.37
C LYS A 36 10.69 20.21 -4.94
N ILE A 37 11.17 19.20 -5.67
CA ILE A 37 12.47 18.59 -5.40
C ILE A 37 13.55 19.62 -5.73
N PRO A 38 14.40 20.03 -4.77
CA PRO A 38 15.41 21.04 -5.02
C PRO A 38 16.35 20.63 -6.17
N PRO A 39 16.75 21.57 -7.05
CA PRO A 39 17.76 21.30 -8.06
C PRO A 39 19.05 20.76 -7.40
N GLY A 40 19.55 19.63 -7.90
CA GLY A 40 20.75 18.99 -7.36
C GLY A 40 20.55 18.20 -6.05
N TYR A 41 19.31 18.02 -5.57
CA TYR A 41 19.03 17.13 -4.45
C TYR A 41 19.56 15.71 -4.74
N ARG A 42 20.32 15.16 -3.79
CA ARG A 42 20.92 13.83 -3.91
C ARG A 42 20.16 12.84 -3.06
N PHE A 43 19.39 11.98 -3.71
CA PHE A 43 18.84 10.79 -3.07
C PHE A 43 19.96 9.82 -2.68
N VAL A 44 19.71 8.98 -1.67
CA VAL A 44 20.65 7.92 -1.25
C VAL A 44 21.04 7.04 -2.44
N GLU A 45 20.05 6.67 -3.26
CA GLU A 45 20.24 6.03 -4.55
C GLU A 45 19.60 6.94 -5.62
N PRO A 46 20.35 7.35 -6.67
CA PRO A 46 19.83 8.26 -7.69
C PRO A 46 18.51 7.77 -8.32
N GLY A 47 17.49 8.63 -8.30
CA GLY A 47 16.16 8.31 -8.87
C GLY A 47 15.29 7.38 -8.02
N THR A 48 15.67 7.12 -6.77
CA THR A 48 14.97 6.17 -5.89
C THR A 48 14.63 6.82 -4.53
N LEU A 49 13.35 6.77 -4.15
CA LEU A 49 12.91 7.03 -2.80
C LEU A 49 13.20 5.80 -1.94
N THR A 50 14.12 5.93 -1.00
CA THR A 50 14.46 4.87 -0.05
C THR A 50 13.74 5.11 1.27
N VAL A 51 12.93 4.16 1.71
CA VAL A 51 12.08 4.29 2.91
C VAL A 51 12.35 3.13 3.86
N ALA A 52 12.68 3.46 5.11
CA ALA A 52 12.76 2.48 6.18
C ALA A 52 11.35 2.09 6.63
N ILE A 53 11.10 0.80 6.79
CA ILE A 53 9.82 0.25 7.29
C ILE A 53 10.08 -0.82 8.34
N SER A 54 9.07 -1.13 9.16
CA SER A 54 9.16 -2.20 10.16
C SER A 54 9.67 -3.51 9.54
N ALA A 55 10.72 -4.07 10.13
CA ALA A 55 11.19 -5.42 9.78
C ALA A 55 10.24 -6.51 10.27
N LEU A 56 9.49 -6.24 11.33
CA LEU A 56 8.50 -7.16 11.91
C LEU A 56 7.20 -7.15 11.10
N ASN A 57 6.49 -8.29 11.14
CA ASN A 57 5.11 -8.38 10.64
C ASN A 57 4.18 -7.73 11.67
N SER A 58 3.80 -6.49 11.40
CA SER A 58 3.03 -5.62 12.30
C SER A 58 1.79 -5.07 11.58
N PRO A 59 0.74 -5.90 11.31
CA PRO A 59 -0.49 -5.39 10.72
C PRO A 59 -1.13 -4.30 11.60
N PRO A 60 -1.68 -3.22 11.01
CA PRO A 60 -1.85 -2.99 9.56
C PRO A 60 -0.67 -2.29 8.87
N LEU A 61 0.44 -2.04 9.58
CA LEU A 61 1.53 -1.17 9.14
C LEU A 61 2.38 -1.80 8.03
N ALA A 62 2.95 -2.98 8.29
CA ALA A 62 3.75 -3.72 7.34
C ALA A 62 3.75 -5.22 7.65
N LEU A 63 3.55 -6.08 6.65
CA LEU A 63 3.69 -7.53 6.74
C LEU A 63 4.12 -8.11 5.40
N LEU A 64 4.50 -9.39 5.37
CA LEU A 64 4.71 -10.10 4.12
C LEU A 64 3.36 -10.50 3.51
N ALA A 65 3.24 -10.33 2.19
CA ALA A 65 2.16 -10.89 1.39
C ALA A 65 2.25 -12.42 1.35
N SER A 66 1.25 -13.05 0.75
CA SER A 66 1.17 -14.50 0.57
C SER A 66 2.30 -15.11 -0.25
N ASP A 67 3.05 -14.31 -1.02
CA ASP A 67 4.27 -14.74 -1.72
C ASP A 67 5.49 -14.87 -0.78
N ASN A 68 5.30 -14.50 0.49
CA ASN A 68 6.29 -14.46 1.58
C ASN A 68 7.53 -13.60 1.26
N ARG A 69 7.37 -12.60 0.38
CA ARG A 69 8.46 -11.73 -0.09
C ARG A 69 8.05 -10.26 -0.14
N THR A 70 6.89 -9.97 -0.70
CA THR A 70 6.42 -8.60 -0.93
C THR A 70 5.94 -7.99 0.37
N ARG A 71 6.42 -6.79 0.72
CA ARG A 71 5.91 -6.03 1.86
C ARG A 71 4.63 -5.29 1.48
N ILE A 72 3.57 -5.52 2.25
CA ILE A 72 2.24 -4.91 2.11
C ILE A 72 1.81 -4.26 3.44
N GLY A 73 0.83 -3.37 3.42
CA GLY A 73 0.37 -2.60 4.58
C GLY A 73 0.44 -1.09 4.34
N SER A 74 0.01 -0.30 5.32
CA SER A 74 -0.07 1.16 5.17
C SER A 74 1.28 1.81 4.84
N ASP A 75 2.36 1.36 5.47
CA ASP A 75 3.69 1.95 5.29
C ASP A 75 4.24 1.75 3.88
N PRO A 76 4.34 0.50 3.35
CA PRO A 76 4.81 0.29 1.98
C PRO A 76 3.86 0.89 0.94
N ASP A 77 2.55 0.98 1.20
CA ASP A 77 1.61 1.59 0.26
C ASP A 77 1.75 3.10 0.21
N MET A 78 1.84 3.80 1.35
CA MET A 78 2.15 5.22 1.38
C MET A 78 3.49 5.52 0.69
N ALA A 79 4.53 4.73 0.96
CA ALA A 79 5.83 4.89 0.33
C ALA A 79 5.76 4.73 -1.20
N ARG A 80 4.95 3.78 -1.69
CA ARG A 80 4.73 3.55 -3.13
C ARG A 80 3.97 4.69 -3.78
N LEU A 81 2.94 5.20 -3.14
CA LEU A 81 2.19 6.36 -3.61
C LEU A 81 3.08 7.60 -3.68
N LEU A 82 3.90 7.85 -2.65
CA LEU A 82 4.85 8.97 -2.65
C LEU A 82 5.91 8.83 -3.74
N ALA A 83 6.57 7.66 -3.84
CA ALA A 83 7.56 7.42 -4.87
C ALA A 83 6.98 7.58 -6.28
N GLY A 84 5.82 6.97 -6.54
CA GLY A 84 5.14 7.05 -7.84
C GLY A 84 4.69 8.46 -8.19
N SER A 85 4.15 9.21 -7.22
CA SER A 85 3.77 10.62 -7.38
C SER A 85 4.98 11.49 -7.74
N LEU A 86 6.13 11.24 -7.11
CA LEU A 86 7.39 11.93 -7.40
C LEU A 86 8.12 11.39 -8.64
N GLY A 87 7.57 10.39 -9.33
CA GLY A 87 8.20 9.75 -10.49
C GLY A 87 9.49 8.98 -10.17
N LEU A 88 9.72 8.63 -8.91
CA LEU A 88 10.87 7.90 -8.40
C LEU A 88 10.58 6.39 -8.34
N LYS A 89 11.64 5.58 -8.35
CA LYS A 89 11.55 4.19 -7.92
C LYS A 89 11.38 4.13 -6.41
N LEU A 90 10.80 3.04 -5.89
CA LEU A 90 10.71 2.78 -4.46
C LEU A 90 11.73 1.70 -4.05
N ARG A 91 12.46 1.96 -2.97
CA ARG A 91 13.24 0.94 -2.24
C ARG A 91 12.78 0.91 -0.79
N LEU A 92 12.19 -0.21 -0.38
CA LEU A 92 11.84 -0.45 1.01
C LEU A 92 13.01 -1.10 1.73
N VAL A 93 13.33 -0.61 2.92
CA VAL A 93 14.41 -1.13 3.77
C VAL A 93 13.80 -1.60 5.10
N PRO A 94 13.59 -2.92 5.29
CA PRO A 94 13.18 -3.47 6.57
C PRO A 94 14.22 -3.12 7.64
N THR A 95 13.80 -2.40 8.67
CA THR A 95 14.67 -1.88 9.74
C THR A 95 14.06 -2.17 11.11
N ALA A 96 14.90 -2.38 12.12
CA ALA A 96 14.48 -2.50 13.52
C ALA A 96 14.17 -1.11 14.12
N TRP A 97 13.59 -1.08 15.31
CA TRP A 97 13.35 0.17 16.03
C TRP A 97 14.60 0.62 16.81
N GLU A 98 15.48 -0.33 17.10
CA GLU A 98 16.79 -0.18 17.74
C GLU A 98 17.91 0.07 16.71
#